data_AF-A0A7F8Q0C6-F1
#
_entry.id   AF-A0A7F8Q0C6-F1
#
_cell.length_a   1.000
_cell.length_b   1.000
_cell.length_c   1.000
_cell.angle_alpha   90.00
_cell.angle_beta   90.00
_cell.angle_gamma   90.00
#
_symmetry.space_group_name_H-M   'P 1'
#
loop_
_entity.id
_entity.type
_entity.pdbx_description
1 polymer ?
#
loop_
_entity_poly.entity_id
_entity_poly.type
_entity_poly.pdbx_seq_one_letter_code
_entity_poly.pdbx_strand_id
1 'polypeptide(L)'
;MNNQQYMVAIVLSEKQCQEQLKETNKSCNALLLTLSQKAKMLEMEVAKEKEVCTKDKEGLMLNKRVVEEQLMECSKAREQLQQERQLAEDRLQKVQALCLPLDKDKFETELRNLWRDSIIPRTLDTMGYNLYHPLGAELSSIRRICDHMPTLMATKVEELARSLRASIERVARENSDIQRQKLEVEKGLRASQEAKEKVEKEAQAREAKLQAECARQTQLALEEKAALRKERDSLAKELEEKKREAEQLKMQLAVSNSALDTCIKAKSQPMPIPRPVGPAPNPQPIDPAGLEEFKRRILESQRPPAGNAIAPPSG
;
A
#
# COMPACT_ATOMS: atom_id res chain seq x y z
N MET A 1 -28.65 66.55 -37.49
CA MET A 1 -28.10 65.20 -37.25
C MET A 1 -28.38 64.81 -35.81
N ASN A 2 -28.88 63.59 -35.58
CA ASN A 2 -29.49 63.17 -34.31
C ASN A 2 -28.45 62.53 -33.36
N ASN A 3 -27.61 63.36 -32.73
CA ASN A 3 -26.55 62.90 -31.80
C ASN A 3 -27.11 62.36 -30.46
N GLN A 4 -28.37 62.65 -30.14
CA GLN A 4 -29.02 62.16 -28.92
C GLN A 4 -29.19 60.64 -28.92
N GLN A 5 -29.46 60.02 -30.07
CA GLN A 5 -29.59 58.56 -30.16
C GLN A 5 -28.28 57.84 -29.83
N TYR A 6 -27.14 58.39 -30.24
CA TYR A 6 -25.82 57.82 -29.92
C TYR A 6 -25.48 57.97 -28.44
N MET A 7 -25.76 59.12 -27.81
CA MET A 7 -25.55 59.28 -26.36
C MET A 7 -26.41 58.31 -25.54
N VAL A 8 -27.68 58.14 -25.90
CA VAL A 8 -28.57 57.21 -25.21
C VAL A 8 -28.07 55.76 -25.33
N ALA A 9 -27.57 55.36 -26.50
CA ALA A 9 -26.98 54.04 -26.71
C ALA A 9 -25.70 53.82 -25.86
N ILE A 10 -24.83 54.83 -25.76
CA ILE A 10 -23.61 54.75 -24.93
C ILE A 10 -23.98 54.62 -23.44
N VAL A 11 -24.91 55.44 -22.94
CA VAL A 11 -25.34 55.38 -21.52
C VAL A 11 -25.99 54.04 -21.19
N LEU A 12 -26.81 53.49 -22.09
CA LEU A 12 -27.41 52.16 -21.89
C LEU A 12 -26.35 51.05 -21.91
N SER A 13 -25.38 51.12 -22.83
CA SER A 13 -24.25 50.18 -22.90
C SER A 13 -23.39 50.23 -21.63
N GLU A 14 -23.10 51.43 -21.12
CA GLU A 14 -22.30 51.62 -19.91
C GLU A 14 -23.04 51.10 -18.68
N LYS A 15 -24.35 51.34 -18.58
CA LYS A 15 -25.20 50.79 -17.52
C LYS A 15 -25.22 49.26 -17.56
N GLN A 16 -25.36 48.66 -18.74
CA GLN A 16 -25.35 47.20 -18.92
C GLN A 16 -23.99 46.59 -18.57
N CYS A 17 -22.89 47.24 -18.95
CA CYS A 17 -21.54 46.85 -18.56
C CYS A 17 -21.35 46.92 -17.03
N GLN A 18 -21.89 47.97 -16.39
CA GLN A 18 -21.80 48.15 -14.94
C GLN A 18 -22.63 47.10 -14.17
N GLU A 19 -23.79 46.70 -14.70
CA GLU A 19 -24.61 45.61 -14.15
C GLU A 19 -23.91 44.25 -14.31
N GLN A 20 -23.36 43.95 -15.49
CA GLN A 20 -22.56 42.74 -15.71
C GLN A 20 -21.35 42.69 -14.78
N LEU A 21 -20.59 43.78 -14.63
CA LEU A 21 -19.43 43.82 -13.74
C LEU A 21 -19.84 43.52 -12.29
N LYS A 22 -20.97 44.06 -11.81
CA LYS A 22 -21.50 43.79 -10.47
C LYS A 22 -21.85 42.32 -10.30
N GLU A 23 -22.46 41.71 -11.31
CA GLU A 23 -22.84 40.29 -11.27
C GLU A 23 -21.61 39.37 -11.28
N THR A 24 -20.64 39.65 -12.16
CA THR A 24 -19.35 38.92 -12.19
C THR A 24 -18.59 39.05 -10.88
N ASN A 25 -18.59 40.24 -10.27
CA ASN A 25 -17.93 40.48 -8.98
C ASN A 25 -18.59 39.67 -7.85
N LYS A 26 -19.94 39.59 -7.82
CA LYS A 26 -20.66 38.69 -6.89
C LYS A 26 -20.24 37.23 -7.07
N SER A 27 -20.14 36.75 -8.31
CA SER A 27 -19.67 35.39 -8.62
C SER A 27 -18.22 35.16 -8.18
N CYS A 28 -17.32 36.11 -8.41
CA CYS A 28 -15.93 36.03 -7.97
C CYS A 28 -15.81 35.99 -6.44
N ASN A 29 -16.57 36.81 -5.72
CA ASN A 29 -16.58 36.81 -4.25
C ASN A 29 -17.09 35.48 -3.67
N ALA A 30 -18.12 34.89 -4.28
CA ALA A 30 -18.61 33.57 -3.89
C ALA A 30 -17.55 32.47 -4.11
N LEU A 31 -16.82 32.52 -5.23
CA LEU A 31 -15.73 31.60 -5.52
C LEU A 31 -14.57 31.77 -4.53
N LEU A 32 -14.19 33.01 -4.22
CA LEU A 32 -13.13 33.33 -3.27
C LEU A 32 -13.46 32.81 -1.87
N LEU A 33 -14.71 32.96 -1.44
CA LEU A 33 -15.19 32.47 -0.15
C LEU A 33 -15.18 30.93 -0.09
N THR A 34 -15.59 30.28 -1.17
CA THR A 34 -15.55 28.81 -1.29
C THR A 34 -14.11 28.28 -1.26
N LEU A 35 -13.19 28.94 -1.96
CA LEU A 35 -11.76 28.57 -1.95
C LEU A 35 -11.14 28.78 -0.57
N SER A 36 -11.48 29.88 0.12
CA SER A 36 -11.01 30.13 1.49
C SER A 36 -11.50 29.05 2.47
N GLN A 37 -12.76 28.63 2.36
CA GLN A 37 -13.29 27.52 3.17
C GLN A 37 -12.56 26.20 2.90
N LYS A 38 -12.29 25.88 1.62
CA LYS A 38 -11.52 24.69 1.24
C LYS A 38 -10.09 24.74 1.74
N ALA A 39 -9.43 25.88 1.66
CA ALA A 39 -8.07 26.06 2.18
C ALA A 39 -8.02 25.78 3.69
N LYS A 40 -8.96 26.35 4.47
CA LYS A 40 -9.06 26.10 5.92
C LYS A 40 -9.33 24.63 6.25
N MET A 41 -10.18 23.96 5.46
CA MET A 41 -10.44 22.53 5.62
C MET A 41 -9.18 21.70 5.40
N LEU A 42 -8.45 21.96 4.31
CA LEU A 42 -7.19 21.28 4.00
C LEU A 42 -6.11 21.54 5.06
N GLU A 43 -6.03 22.77 5.60
CA GLU A 43 -5.12 23.08 6.71
C GLU A 43 -5.42 22.24 7.96
N MET A 44 -6.70 22.06 8.31
CA MET A 44 -7.10 21.20 9.42
C MET A 44 -6.80 19.72 9.14
N GLU A 45 -7.05 19.23 7.92
CA GLU A 45 -6.73 17.85 7.53
C GLU A 45 -5.22 17.58 7.59
N VAL A 46 -4.39 18.50 7.10
CA VAL A 46 -2.93 18.41 7.19
C VAL A 46 -2.46 18.40 8.65
N ALA A 47 -3.05 19.22 9.51
CA ALA A 47 -2.72 19.22 10.94
C ALA A 47 -3.06 17.88 11.60
N LYS A 48 -4.24 17.32 11.29
CA LYS A 48 -4.68 16.02 11.78
C LYS A 48 -3.76 14.90 11.30
N GLU A 49 -3.40 14.89 10.02
CA GLU A 49 -2.53 13.86 9.45
C GLU A 49 -1.12 13.91 10.04
N LYS A 50 -0.59 15.12 10.29
CA LYS A 50 0.68 15.31 10.98
C LYS A 50 0.66 14.74 12.40
N GLU A 51 -0.45 14.91 13.12
CA GLU A 51 -0.62 14.35 14.46
C GLU A 51 -0.65 12.82 14.44
N VAL A 52 -1.41 12.23 13.51
CA VAL A 52 -1.47 10.77 13.32
C VAL A 52 -0.10 10.23 12.94
N CYS A 53 0.58 10.82 11.96
CA CYS A 53 1.92 10.42 11.55
C CYS A 53 2.94 10.50 12.70
N THR A 54 2.81 11.50 13.58
CA THR A 54 3.68 11.63 14.75
C THR A 54 3.44 10.50 15.75
N LYS A 55 2.16 10.20 16.05
CA LYS A 55 1.77 9.08 16.92
C LYS A 55 2.24 7.73 16.38
N ASP A 56 2.07 7.49 15.09
CA ASP A 56 2.51 6.25 14.44
C ASP A 56 4.03 6.10 14.48
N LYS A 57 4.77 7.19 14.24
CA LYS A 57 6.22 7.21 14.37
C LYS A 57 6.68 6.86 15.79
N GLU A 58 6.05 7.44 16.81
CA GLU A 58 6.35 7.14 18.21
C GLU A 58 6.03 5.69 18.57
N GLY A 59 4.88 5.18 18.10
CA GLY A 59 4.48 3.78 18.25
C GLY A 59 5.48 2.81 17.60
N LEU A 60 5.90 3.07 16.37
CA LEU A 60 6.93 2.27 15.68
C LEU A 60 8.27 2.31 16.41
N MET A 61 8.68 3.47 16.92
CA MET A 61 9.93 3.61 17.70
C MET A 61 9.88 2.87 19.03
N LEU A 62 8.71 2.78 19.67
CA LEU A 62 8.53 1.97 20.88
C LEU A 62 8.61 0.48 20.55
N ASN A 63 7.86 0.03 19.53
CA ASN A 63 7.87 -1.37 19.09
C ASN A 63 9.26 -1.83 18.65
N LYS A 64 10.00 -0.97 17.94
CA LYS A 64 11.39 -1.24 17.57
C LYS A 64 12.26 -1.52 18.80
N ARG A 65 12.18 -0.67 19.83
CA ARG A 65 12.95 -0.85 21.07
C ARG A 65 12.60 -2.16 21.77
N VAL A 66 11.33 -2.51 21.86
CA VAL A 66 10.88 -3.78 22.46
C VAL A 66 11.45 -4.98 21.70
N VAL A 67 11.43 -4.96 20.37
CA VAL A 67 11.99 -6.06 19.55
C VAL A 67 13.51 -6.13 19.69
N GLU A 68 14.20 -5.00 19.76
CA GLU A 68 15.65 -4.95 20.00
C GLU A 68 16.02 -5.50 21.39
N GLU A 69 15.27 -5.16 22.43
CA GLU A 69 15.44 -5.71 23.78
C GLU A 69 15.22 -7.23 23.81
N GLN A 70 14.13 -7.71 23.21
CA GLN A 70 13.85 -9.16 23.09
C GLN A 70 14.93 -9.90 22.31
N LEU A 71 15.50 -9.29 21.27
CA LEU A 71 16.61 -9.86 20.51
C LEU A 71 17.88 -10.00 21.36
N MET A 72 18.18 -8.98 22.17
CA MET A 72 19.32 -8.98 23.10
C MET A 72 19.14 -10.02 24.23
N GLU A 73 17.93 -10.17 24.76
CA GLU A 73 17.63 -11.22 25.74
C GLU A 73 17.76 -12.62 25.14
N CYS A 74 17.25 -12.82 23.92
CA CYS A 74 17.33 -14.08 23.21
C CYS A 74 18.79 -14.48 22.88
N SER A 75 19.63 -13.52 22.46
CA SER A 75 21.05 -13.78 22.20
C SER A 75 21.79 -14.17 23.48
N LYS A 76 21.56 -13.44 24.57
CA LYS A 76 22.13 -13.76 25.89
C LYS A 76 21.70 -15.15 26.39
N ALA A 77 20.42 -15.47 26.28
CA ALA A 77 19.90 -16.78 26.67
C ALA A 77 20.52 -17.91 25.83
N ARG A 78 20.73 -17.68 24.53
CA ARG A 78 21.41 -18.64 23.65
C ARG A 78 22.85 -18.89 24.06
N GLU A 79 23.61 -17.84 24.37
CA GLU A 79 24.99 -17.97 24.83
C GLU A 79 25.09 -18.71 26.16
N GLN A 80 24.21 -18.38 27.12
CA GLN A 80 24.12 -19.07 28.40
C GLN A 80 23.81 -20.56 28.21
N LEU A 81 22.79 -20.89 27.41
CA LEU A 81 22.43 -22.28 27.11
C LEU A 81 23.59 -23.04 26.45
N GLN A 82 24.35 -22.39 25.56
CA GLN A 82 25.52 -23.00 24.92
C GLN A 82 26.64 -23.29 25.93
N GLN A 83 26.91 -22.37 26.85
CA GLN A 83 27.89 -22.57 27.93
C GLN A 83 27.45 -23.69 28.88
N GLU A 84 26.19 -23.67 29.32
CA GLU A 84 25.64 -24.72 30.19
C GLU A 84 25.69 -26.09 29.53
N ARG A 85 25.39 -26.15 28.23
CA ARG A 85 25.50 -27.38 27.45
C ARG A 85 26.93 -27.91 27.41
N GLN A 86 27.92 -27.05 27.15
CA GLN A 86 29.32 -27.47 27.15
C GLN A 86 29.74 -28.02 28.52
N LEU A 87 29.37 -27.33 29.60
CA LEU A 87 29.65 -27.78 30.96
C LEU A 87 28.97 -29.12 31.28
N ALA A 88 27.74 -29.33 30.80
CA ALA A 88 27.02 -30.58 30.95
C ALA A 88 27.67 -31.72 30.16
N GLU A 89 28.09 -31.46 28.91
CA GLU A 89 28.81 -32.42 28.06
C GLU A 89 30.16 -32.81 28.68
N ASP A 90 30.95 -31.86 29.18
CA ASP A 90 32.22 -32.11 29.86
C ASP A 90 32.03 -32.96 31.14
N ARG A 91 31.00 -32.67 31.93
CA ARG A 91 30.65 -33.46 33.13
C ARG A 91 30.19 -34.86 32.76
N LEU A 92 29.36 -34.99 31.73
CA LEU A 92 28.91 -36.28 31.24
C LEU A 92 30.09 -37.13 30.76
N GLN A 93 31.04 -36.54 30.03
CA GLN A 93 32.25 -37.24 29.58
C GLN A 93 33.10 -37.73 30.76
N LYS A 94 33.25 -36.94 31.83
CA LYS A 94 33.94 -37.36 33.06
C LYS A 94 33.23 -38.54 33.74
N VAL A 95 31.91 -38.48 33.85
CA VAL A 95 31.11 -39.57 34.44
C VAL A 95 31.21 -40.83 33.60
N GLN A 96 31.11 -40.70 32.27
CA GLN A 96 31.27 -41.82 31.33
C GLN A 96 32.65 -42.47 31.47
N ALA A 97 33.72 -41.67 31.56
CA ALA A 97 35.09 -42.17 31.73
C ALA A 97 35.29 -42.94 33.06
N LEU A 98 34.57 -42.58 34.13
CA LEU A 98 34.72 -43.21 35.45
C LEU A 98 33.75 -44.37 35.69
N CYS A 99 32.53 -44.33 35.13
CA CYS A 99 31.45 -45.26 35.50
C CYS A 99 31.17 -46.36 34.46
N LEU A 100 31.48 -46.15 33.18
CA LEU A 100 31.39 -47.19 32.15
C LEU A 100 32.42 -48.33 32.33
N PRO A 101 33.67 -48.09 32.74
CA PRO A 101 34.66 -49.16 32.89
C PRO A 101 34.64 -49.85 34.27
N LEU A 102 33.70 -49.50 35.16
CA LEU A 102 33.63 -50.10 36.49
C LEU A 102 33.19 -51.57 36.39
N ASP A 103 34.18 -52.46 36.47
CA ASP A 103 34.03 -53.91 36.61
C ASP A 103 34.07 -54.26 38.10
N LYS A 104 32.94 -54.74 38.61
CA LYS A 104 32.78 -55.11 40.02
C LYS A 104 33.80 -56.17 40.43
N ASP A 105 33.99 -57.20 39.62
CA ASP A 105 34.81 -58.37 39.99
C ASP A 105 36.29 -57.98 40.00
N LYS A 106 36.71 -57.13 39.06
CA LYS A 106 38.05 -56.54 39.05
C LYS A 106 38.28 -55.64 40.26
N PHE A 107 37.34 -54.74 40.56
CA PHE A 107 37.44 -53.82 41.71
C PHE A 107 37.45 -54.58 43.04
N GLU A 108 36.61 -55.60 43.19
CA GLU A 108 36.59 -56.47 44.36
C GLU A 108 37.91 -57.22 44.53
N THR A 109 38.50 -57.71 43.44
CA THR A 109 39.81 -58.38 43.44
C THR A 109 40.92 -57.42 43.88
N GLU A 110 40.94 -56.18 43.36
CA GLU A 110 41.90 -55.14 43.75
C GLU A 110 41.77 -54.78 45.24
N LEU A 111 40.54 -54.61 45.74
CA LEU A 111 40.30 -54.38 47.18
C LEU A 111 40.73 -55.55 48.06
N ARG A 112 40.49 -56.80 47.63
CA ARG A 112 40.94 -58.00 48.35
C ARG A 112 42.46 -58.10 48.40
N ASN A 113 43.15 -57.73 47.32
CA ASN A 113 44.62 -57.68 47.27
C ASN A 113 45.16 -56.59 48.20
N LEU A 114 44.64 -55.36 48.11
CA LEU A 114 45.02 -54.26 49.01
C LEU A 114 44.76 -54.60 50.48
N TRP A 115 43.65 -55.27 50.78
CA TRP A 115 43.34 -55.75 52.13
C TRP A 115 44.40 -56.73 52.63
N ARG A 116 44.70 -57.77 51.83
CA ARG A 116 45.71 -58.78 52.14
C ARG A 116 47.11 -58.18 52.37
N ASP A 117 47.44 -57.16 51.60
CA ASP A 117 48.72 -56.46 51.67
C ASP A 117 48.79 -55.44 52.81
N SER A 118 47.64 -55.06 53.38
CA SER A 118 47.58 -54.11 54.49
C SER A 118 48.11 -54.70 55.80
N ILE A 119 48.50 -53.82 56.72
CA ILE A 119 48.97 -54.21 58.06
C ILE A 119 47.84 -54.79 58.92
N ILE A 120 46.58 -54.47 58.60
CA ILE A 120 45.41 -54.78 59.44
C ILE A 120 45.20 -56.30 59.62
N PRO A 121 45.05 -57.13 58.57
CA PRO A 121 44.90 -58.57 58.75
C PRO A 121 46.12 -59.21 59.39
N ARG A 122 47.34 -58.72 59.11
CA ARG A 122 48.58 -59.24 59.75
C ARG A 122 48.60 -58.97 61.25
N THR A 123 48.20 -57.77 61.66
CA THR A 123 48.16 -57.34 63.06
C THR A 123 47.01 -58.00 63.83
N LEU A 124 45.84 -58.17 63.21
CA LEU A 124 44.71 -58.91 63.78
C LEU A 124 45.03 -60.42 63.91
N ASP A 125 45.77 -61.00 62.96
CA ASP A 125 46.22 -62.39 63.04
C ASP A 125 47.22 -62.57 64.19
N THR A 126 48.21 -61.67 64.30
CA THR A 126 49.23 -61.71 65.37
C THR A 126 48.62 -61.55 66.78
N MET A 127 47.64 -60.65 66.95
CA MET A 127 46.94 -60.48 68.24
C MET A 127 46.05 -61.68 68.61
N GLY A 128 45.60 -62.47 67.63
CA GLY A 128 44.74 -63.63 67.83
C GLY A 128 45.46 -64.88 68.38
N TYR A 129 46.79 -64.98 68.26
CA TYR A 129 47.56 -66.14 68.73
C TYR A 129 47.77 -66.20 70.26
N ASN A 130 47.36 -65.17 71.02
CA ASN A 130 47.40 -65.18 72.49
C ASN A 130 46.16 -65.88 73.07
N LEU A 131 46.22 -67.22 73.19
CA LEU A 131 45.11 -68.10 73.64
C LEU A 131 44.50 -67.79 75.02
N TYR A 132 45.12 -66.93 75.84
CA TYR A 132 44.70 -66.64 77.23
C TYR A 132 44.15 -65.22 77.44
N HIS A 133 43.76 -64.50 76.38
CA HIS A 133 43.18 -63.16 76.50
C HIS A 133 41.64 -63.16 76.42
N PRO A 134 40.92 -62.50 77.35
CA PRO A 134 39.44 -62.40 77.37
C PRO A 134 38.82 -61.79 76.10
N LEU A 135 39.63 -61.12 75.28
CA LEU A 135 39.22 -60.42 74.06
C LEU A 135 39.28 -61.29 72.79
N GLY A 136 39.68 -62.57 72.87
CA GLY A 136 39.90 -63.43 71.69
C GLY A 136 38.64 -63.68 70.83
N ALA A 137 37.46 -63.78 71.44
CA ALA A 137 36.19 -63.93 70.73
C ALA A 137 35.79 -62.65 69.98
N GLU A 138 35.96 -61.48 70.62
CA GLU A 138 35.72 -60.16 70.03
C GLU A 138 36.71 -59.87 68.89
N LEU A 139 37.99 -60.20 69.07
CA LEU A 139 39.03 -60.06 68.03
C LEU A 139 38.74 -60.94 66.80
N SER A 140 38.23 -62.16 67.01
CA SER A 140 37.83 -63.06 65.92
C SER A 140 36.60 -62.53 65.17
N SER A 141 35.65 -61.90 65.89
CA SER A 141 34.49 -61.23 65.30
C SER A 141 34.91 -60.02 64.45
N ILE A 142 35.76 -59.15 65.01
CA ILE A 142 36.33 -57.99 64.32
C ILE A 142 37.06 -58.43 63.05
N ARG A 143 37.90 -59.47 63.13
CA ARG A 143 38.62 -60.02 61.97
C ARG A 143 37.67 -60.46 60.86
N ARG A 144 36.59 -61.20 61.18
CA ARG A 144 35.61 -61.64 60.17
C ARG A 144 34.89 -60.46 59.51
N ILE A 145 34.54 -59.43 60.27
CA ILE A 145 33.93 -58.22 59.74
C ILE A 145 34.91 -57.51 58.80
N CYS A 146 36.15 -57.34 59.25
CA CYS A 146 37.24 -56.73 58.49
C CYS A 146 37.56 -57.49 57.19
N ASP A 147 37.62 -58.82 57.21
CA ASP A 147 37.84 -59.66 56.01
C ASP A 147 36.65 -59.60 55.03
N HIS A 148 35.45 -59.27 55.52
CA HIS A 148 34.27 -59.06 54.68
C HIS A 148 34.21 -57.66 54.04
N MET A 149 34.93 -56.67 54.57
CA MET A 149 34.87 -55.27 54.10
C MET A 149 35.13 -55.08 52.60
N PRO A 150 36.13 -55.74 51.96
CA PRO A 150 36.32 -55.64 50.50
C PRO A 150 35.06 -56.01 49.70
N THR A 151 34.35 -57.06 50.12
CA THR A 151 33.10 -57.53 49.48
C THR A 151 31.98 -56.51 49.67
N LEU A 152 31.86 -55.97 50.89
CA LEU A 152 30.84 -54.98 51.24
C LEU A 152 31.05 -53.69 50.45
N MET A 153 32.30 -53.20 50.38
CA MET A 153 32.67 -52.01 49.62
C MET A 153 32.42 -52.19 48.12
N ALA A 154 32.81 -53.32 47.53
CA ALA A 154 32.54 -53.62 46.12
C ALA A 154 31.03 -53.65 45.82
N THR A 155 30.23 -54.27 46.71
CA THR A 155 28.77 -54.31 46.57
C THR A 155 28.15 -52.92 46.64
N LYS A 156 28.61 -52.06 47.56
CA LYS A 156 28.13 -50.67 47.67
C LYS A 156 28.51 -49.80 46.48
N VAL A 157 29.73 -49.94 45.96
CA VAL A 157 30.15 -49.23 44.74
C VAL A 157 29.33 -49.67 43.54
N GLU A 158 29.02 -50.97 43.41
CA GLU A 158 28.15 -51.50 42.35
C GLU A 158 26.69 -51.04 42.47
N GLU A 159 26.14 -50.96 43.68
CA GLU A 159 24.80 -50.39 43.92
C GLU A 159 24.73 -48.92 43.48
N LEU A 160 25.74 -48.12 43.84
CA LEU A 160 25.85 -46.71 43.43
C LEU A 160 25.99 -46.58 41.90
N ALA A 161 26.82 -47.42 41.28
CA ALA A 161 27.01 -47.43 39.83
C ALA A 161 25.72 -47.80 39.08
N ARG A 162 24.99 -48.82 39.54
CA ARG A 162 23.67 -49.18 38.97
C ARG A 162 22.65 -48.05 39.13
N SER A 163 22.57 -47.44 40.30
CA SER A 163 21.68 -46.30 40.54
C SER A 163 21.99 -45.13 39.60
N LEU A 164 23.28 -44.81 39.43
CA LEU A 164 23.74 -43.76 38.53
C LEU A 164 23.43 -44.08 37.07
N ARG A 165 23.69 -45.31 36.59
CA ARG A 165 23.35 -45.76 35.23
C ARG A 165 21.84 -45.62 34.96
N ALA A 166 21.00 -46.07 35.89
CA ALA A 166 19.55 -45.97 35.76
C ALA A 166 19.06 -44.51 35.71
N SER A 167 19.69 -43.61 36.48
CA SER A 167 19.41 -42.17 36.42
C SER A 167 19.82 -41.57 35.06
N ILE A 168 21.01 -41.90 34.56
CA ILE A 168 21.49 -41.46 33.23
C ILE A 168 20.53 -41.94 32.13
N GLU A 169 20.10 -43.20 32.16
CA GLU A 169 19.15 -43.76 31.19
C GLU A 169 17.77 -43.09 31.24
N ARG A 170 17.31 -42.69 32.43
CA ARG A 170 16.07 -41.92 32.59
C ARG A 170 16.21 -40.55 31.92
N VAL A 171 17.26 -39.80 32.26
CA VAL A 171 17.51 -38.48 31.69
C VAL A 171 17.74 -38.54 30.17
N ALA A 172 18.40 -39.58 29.66
CA ALA A 172 18.58 -39.79 28.23
C ALA A 172 17.25 -40.01 27.48
N ARG A 173 16.32 -40.75 28.09
CA ARG A 173 14.96 -40.92 27.56
C ARG A 173 14.17 -39.61 27.58
N GLU A 174 14.16 -38.90 28.71
CA GLU A 174 13.50 -37.60 28.84
C GLU A 174 14.05 -36.59 27.81
N ASN A 175 15.37 -36.54 27.62
CA ASN A 175 15.99 -35.70 26.58
C ASN A 175 15.55 -36.08 25.16
N SER A 176 15.44 -37.38 24.87
CA SER A 176 14.97 -37.85 23.56
C SER A 176 13.51 -37.46 23.31
N ASP A 177 12.67 -37.51 24.34
CA ASP A 177 11.27 -37.10 24.26
C ASP A 177 11.14 -35.57 24.10
N ILE A 178 11.94 -34.78 24.83
CA ILE A 178 12.01 -33.33 24.68
C ILE A 178 12.47 -32.95 23.27
N GLN A 179 13.48 -33.63 22.72
CA GLN A 179 13.94 -33.40 21.34
C GLN A 179 12.84 -33.67 20.32
N ARG A 180 12.04 -34.74 20.54
CA ARG A 180 10.88 -35.04 19.68
C ARG A 180 9.83 -33.94 19.75
N GLN A 181 9.49 -33.47 20.96
CA GLN A 181 8.55 -32.36 21.16
C GLN A 181 9.05 -31.07 20.52
N LYS A 182 10.35 -30.75 20.68
CA LYS A 182 10.98 -29.59 20.05
C LYS A 182 10.83 -29.64 18.53
N LEU A 183 11.12 -30.79 17.91
CA LEU A 183 11.01 -30.96 16.46
C LEU A 183 9.55 -30.80 15.98
N GLU A 184 8.58 -31.29 16.75
CA GLU A 184 7.15 -31.14 16.44
C GLU A 184 6.71 -29.67 16.48
N VAL A 185 7.13 -28.93 17.52
CA VAL A 185 6.85 -27.50 17.64
C VAL A 185 7.53 -26.70 16.53
N GLU A 186 8.78 -27.02 16.17
CA GLU A 186 9.48 -26.38 15.06
C GLU A 186 8.79 -26.61 13.70
N LYS A 187 8.28 -27.82 13.46
CA LYS A 187 7.46 -28.11 12.27
C LYS A 187 6.16 -27.30 12.27
N GLY A 188 5.46 -27.26 13.40
CA GLY A 188 4.23 -26.47 13.54
C GLY A 188 4.47 -24.97 13.31
N LEU A 189 5.59 -24.44 13.81
CA LEU A 189 5.99 -23.05 13.59
C LEU A 189 6.26 -22.77 12.11
N ARG A 190 6.97 -23.66 11.40
CA ARG A 190 7.21 -23.52 9.95
C ARG A 190 5.91 -23.55 9.15
N ALA A 191 5.02 -24.50 9.44
CA ALA A 191 3.72 -24.58 8.77
C ALA A 191 2.87 -23.31 9.02
N SER A 192 2.90 -22.76 10.23
CA SER A 192 2.24 -21.48 10.56
C SER A 192 2.84 -20.30 9.79
N GLN A 193 4.17 -20.23 9.67
CA GLN A 193 4.85 -19.21 8.87
C GLN A 193 4.50 -19.29 7.39
N GLU A 194 4.51 -20.49 6.80
CA GLU A 194 4.12 -20.71 5.40
C GLU A 194 2.65 -20.33 5.16
N ALA A 195 1.75 -20.68 6.08
CA ALA A 195 0.35 -20.29 6.01
C ALA A 195 0.18 -18.76 6.09
N LYS A 196 0.91 -18.10 6.99
CA LYS A 196 0.90 -16.64 7.12
C LYS A 196 1.39 -15.96 5.85
N GLU A 197 2.51 -16.42 5.28
CA GLU A 197 3.07 -15.88 4.04
C GLU A 197 2.09 -16.05 2.86
N LYS A 198 1.41 -17.20 2.78
CA LYS A 198 0.38 -17.44 1.76
C LYS A 198 -0.79 -16.47 1.89
N VAL A 199 -1.31 -16.29 3.11
CA VAL A 199 -2.41 -15.35 3.37
C VAL A 199 -2.00 -13.91 3.07
N GLU A 200 -0.78 -13.53 3.41
CA GLU A 200 -0.24 -12.20 3.12
C GLU A 200 -0.13 -11.95 1.61
N LYS A 201 0.39 -12.91 0.84
CA LYS A 201 0.43 -12.83 -0.63
C LYS A 201 -0.97 -12.75 -1.25
N GLU A 202 -1.92 -13.54 -0.77
CA GLU A 202 -3.30 -13.47 -1.23
C GLU A 202 -3.95 -12.12 -0.92
N ALA A 203 -3.69 -11.55 0.26
CA ALA A 203 -4.17 -10.23 0.64
C ALA A 203 -3.58 -9.13 -0.25
N GLN A 204 -2.26 -9.13 -0.46
CA GLN A 204 -1.58 -8.19 -1.36
C GLN A 204 -2.10 -8.29 -2.80
N ALA A 205 -2.33 -9.51 -3.31
CA ALA A 205 -2.88 -9.70 -4.65
C ALA A 205 -4.32 -9.17 -4.77
N ARG A 206 -5.15 -9.35 -3.73
CA ARG A 206 -6.50 -8.78 -3.68
C ARG A 206 -6.46 -7.26 -3.61
N GLU A 207 -5.58 -6.70 -2.81
CA GLU A 207 -5.41 -5.25 -2.69
C GLU A 207 -4.96 -4.64 -4.02
N ALA A 208 -3.93 -5.21 -4.66
CA ALA A 208 -3.46 -4.76 -5.96
C ALA A 208 -4.57 -4.82 -7.04
N LYS A 209 -5.40 -5.86 -7.01
CA LYS A 209 -6.57 -5.97 -7.91
C LYS A 209 -7.60 -4.87 -7.65
N LEU A 210 -7.90 -4.57 -6.38
CA LEU A 210 -8.82 -3.50 -6.02
C LEU A 210 -8.28 -2.13 -6.40
N GLN A 211 -6.99 -1.88 -6.19
CA GLN A 211 -6.33 -0.64 -6.61
C GLN A 211 -6.38 -0.47 -8.14
N ALA A 212 -6.09 -1.53 -8.89
CA ALA A 212 -6.19 -1.50 -10.35
C ALA A 212 -7.61 -1.24 -10.85
N GLU A 213 -8.62 -1.88 -10.23
CA GLU A 213 -10.02 -1.65 -10.58
C GLU A 213 -10.48 -0.23 -10.23
N CYS A 214 -10.06 0.30 -9.07
CA CYS A 214 -10.34 1.68 -8.67
C CYS A 214 -9.71 2.68 -9.66
N ALA A 215 -8.47 2.46 -10.09
CA ALA A 215 -7.81 3.28 -11.10
C ALA A 215 -8.54 3.21 -12.44
N ARG A 216 -8.97 2.02 -12.87
CA ARG A 216 -9.75 1.81 -14.10
C ARG A 216 -11.08 2.55 -14.07
N GLN A 217 -11.84 2.44 -12.97
CA GLN A 217 -13.12 3.14 -12.82
C GLN A 217 -12.93 4.65 -12.80
N THR A 218 -11.88 5.14 -12.12
CA THR A 218 -11.55 6.57 -12.10
C THR A 218 -11.23 7.08 -13.50
N GLN A 219 -10.45 6.32 -14.28
CA GLN A 219 -10.12 6.67 -15.65
C GLN A 219 -11.37 6.73 -16.55
N LEU A 220 -12.25 5.72 -16.47
CA LEU A 220 -13.51 5.71 -17.20
C LEU A 220 -14.39 6.91 -16.85
N ALA A 221 -14.54 7.24 -15.57
CA ALA A 221 -15.31 8.40 -15.15
C ALA A 221 -14.72 9.73 -15.67
N LEU A 222 -13.39 9.84 -15.76
CA LEU A 222 -12.73 11.01 -16.35
C LEU A 222 -12.96 11.09 -17.87
N GLU A 223 -12.92 9.95 -18.57
CA GLU A 223 -13.19 9.85 -20.01
C GLU A 223 -14.64 10.21 -20.33
N GLU A 224 -15.61 9.67 -19.60
CA GLU A 224 -17.04 10.02 -19.73
C GLU A 224 -17.27 11.51 -19.47
N LYS A 225 -16.65 12.06 -18.43
CA LYS A 225 -16.73 13.49 -18.12
C LYS A 225 -16.14 14.35 -19.25
N ALA A 226 -15.05 13.90 -19.87
CA ALA A 226 -14.45 14.59 -21.02
C ALA A 226 -15.36 14.52 -22.26
N ALA A 227 -15.97 13.36 -22.53
CA ALA A 227 -16.92 13.16 -23.62
C ALA A 227 -18.16 14.06 -23.47
N LEU A 228 -18.78 14.08 -22.28
CA LEU A 228 -19.92 14.93 -21.98
C LEU A 228 -19.61 16.43 -22.13
N ARG A 229 -18.41 16.86 -21.71
CA ARG A 229 -17.98 18.26 -21.93
C ARG A 229 -17.88 18.60 -23.41
N LYS A 230 -17.35 17.70 -24.22
CA LYS A 230 -17.21 17.86 -25.67
C LYS A 230 -18.57 17.91 -26.36
N GLU A 231 -19.50 17.04 -25.97
CA GLU A 231 -20.87 17.05 -26.48
C GLU A 231 -21.58 18.35 -26.13
N ARG A 232 -21.48 18.79 -24.87
CA ARG A 232 -22.02 20.09 -24.43
C ARG A 232 -21.41 21.26 -25.21
N ASP A 233 -20.11 21.24 -25.50
CA ASP A 233 -19.49 22.28 -26.36
C ASP A 233 -20.00 22.23 -27.80
N SER A 234 -20.24 21.04 -28.35
CA SER A 234 -20.79 20.88 -29.70
C SER A 234 -22.22 21.44 -29.78
N LEU A 235 -23.08 21.05 -28.85
CA LEU A 235 -24.45 21.54 -28.76
C LEU A 235 -24.50 23.05 -28.55
N ALA A 236 -23.60 23.61 -27.74
CA ALA A 236 -23.50 25.06 -27.56
C ALA A 236 -23.15 25.78 -28.88
N LYS A 237 -22.27 25.20 -29.72
CA LYS A 237 -21.94 25.74 -31.04
C LYS A 237 -23.12 25.65 -32.02
N GLU A 238 -23.77 24.50 -32.11
CA GLU A 238 -24.95 24.29 -32.97
C GLU A 238 -26.07 25.25 -32.57
N LEU A 239 -26.29 25.46 -31.28
CA LEU A 239 -27.31 26.37 -30.77
C LEU A 239 -27.01 27.83 -31.14
N GLU A 240 -25.74 28.26 -31.09
CA GLU A 240 -25.36 29.60 -31.57
C GLU A 240 -25.49 29.75 -33.08
N GLU A 241 -25.16 28.72 -33.86
CA GLU A 241 -25.38 28.74 -35.31
C GLU A 241 -26.87 28.85 -35.66
N LYS A 242 -27.74 28.08 -34.99
CA LYS A 242 -29.19 28.16 -35.16
C LYS A 242 -29.78 29.48 -34.70
N LYS A 243 -29.25 30.11 -33.64
CA LYS A 243 -29.63 31.47 -33.27
C LYS A 243 -29.30 32.46 -34.38
N ARG A 244 -28.10 32.41 -34.97
CA ARG A 244 -27.71 33.29 -36.07
C ARG A 244 -28.58 33.10 -37.30
N GLU A 245 -28.88 31.85 -37.68
CA GLU A 245 -29.82 31.54 -38.76
C GLU A 245 -31.21 32.12 -38.48
N ALA A 246 -31.73 31.95 -37.25
CA ALA A 246 -33.03 32.47 -36.84
C ALA A 246 -33.07 34.01 -36.86
N GLU A 247 -32.00 34.67 -36.41
CA GLU A 247 -31.86 36.13 -36.49
C GLU A 247 -31.84 36.62 -37.95
N GLN A 248 -31.13 35.91 -38.83
CA GLN A 248 -31.08 36.24 -40.26
C GLN A 248 -32.45 36.09 -40.94
N LEU A 249 -33.18 35.01 -40.66
CA LEU A 249 -34.54 34.81 -41.16
C LEU A 249 -35.51 35.86 -40.61
N LYS A 250 -35.40 36.21 -39.32
CA LYS A 250 -36.19 37.28 -38.71
C LYS A 250 -35.94 38.63 -39.38
N MET A 251 -34.68 38.93 -39.73
CA MET A 251 -34.33 40.12 -40.49
C MET A 251 -34.93 40.11 -41.90
N GLN A 252 -34.85 39.00 -42.65
CA GLN A 252 -35.50 38.85 -43.96
C GLN A 252 -37.02 39.05 -43.86
N LEU A 253 -37.67 38.46 -42.86
CA LEU A 253 -39.09 38.65 -42.61
C LEU A 253 -39.43 40.11 -42.36
N ALA A 254 -38.67 40.81 -41.53
CA ALA A 254 -38.87 42.23 -41.26
C ALA A 254 -38.70 43.10 -42.53
N VAL A 255 -37.73 42.79 -43.38
CA VAL A 255 -37.55 43.45 -44.68
C VAL A 255 -38.74 43.16 -45.59
N SER A 256 -39.17 41.91 -45.71
CA SER A 256 -40.33 41.55 -46.54
C SER A 256 -41.61 42.23 -46.06
N ASN A 257 -41.85 42.26 -44.74
CA ASN A 257 -43.00 42.93 -44.14
C ASN A 257 -42.97 44.43 -44.39
N SER A 258 -41.81 45.09 -44.24
CA SER A 258 -41.71 46.53 -44.52
C SER A 258 -41.88 46.85 -46.01
N ALA A 259 -41.40 45.99 -46.91
CA ALA A 259 -41.67 46.10 -48.35
C ALA A 259 -43.16 45.93 -48.67
N LEU A 260 -43.83 44.96 -48.03
CA LEU A 260 -45.27 44.73 -48.17
C LEU A 260 -46.09 45.93 -47.66
N ASP A 261 -45.74 46.46 -46.49
CA ASP A 261 -46.34 47.67 -45.92
C ASP A 261 -46.16 48.89 -46.83
N THR A 262 -44.97 49.02 -47.44
CA THR A 262 -44.69 50.08 -48.41
C THR A 262 -45.53 49.92 -49.68
N CYS A 263 -45.71 48.68 -50.17
CA CYS A 263 -46.57 48.38 -51.31
C CYS A 263 -48.04 48.69 -50.99
N ILE A 264 -48.53 48.32 -49.81
CA ILE A 264 -49.87 48.64 -49.32
C ILE A 264 -50.05 50.16 -49.26
N LYS A 265 -49.11 50.89 -48.66
CA LYS A 265 -49.13 52.36 -48.58
C LYS A 265 -49.11 53.04 -49.96
N ALA A 266 -48.34 52.50 -50.91
CA ALA A 266 -48.30 52.99 -52.29
C ALA A 266 -49.63 52.75 -53.02
N LYS A 267 -50.32 51.63 -52.74
CA LYS A 267 -51.67 51.37 -53.25
C LYS A 267 -52.76 52.19 -52.57
N SER A 268 -52.55 52.63 -51.33
CA SER A 268 -53.55 53.36 -50.55
C SER A 268 -53.39 54.89 -50.58
N GLN A 269 -52.46 55.45 -51.36
CA GLN A 269 -52.46 56.89 -51.63
C GLN A 269 -53.63 57.25 -52.57
N PRO A 270 -54.37 58.34 -52.33
CA PRO A 270 -55.32 58.85 -53.31
C PRO A 270 -54.53 59.32 -54.53
N MET A 271 -54.83 58.81 -55.72
CA MET A 271 -54.24 59.32 -56.97
C MET A 271 -54.47 60.84 -57.06
N PRO A 272 -53.42 61.67 -57.16
CA PRO A 272 -53.53 62.92 -57.87
C PRO A 272 -53.45 62.57 -59.36
N ILE A 273 -54.52 62.89 -60.09
CA ILE A 273 -54.56 62.87 -61.56
C ILE A 273 -53.35 63.66 -62.10
N PRO A 274 -52.45 63.07 -62.90
CA PRO A 274 -51.54 63.83 -63.72
C PRO A 274 -52.29 64.30 -64.96
N ARG A 275 -52.15 65.59 -65.30
CA ARG A 275 -52.58 66.17 -66.57
C ARG A 275 -52.00 65.41 -67.76
N PRO A 276 -52.67 65.41 -68.93
CA PRO A 276 -52.18 64.74 -70.12
C PRO A 276 -50.88 65.39 -70.60
N VAL A 277 -49.80 64.60 -70.63
CA VAL A 277 -48.56 64.92 -71.34
C VAL A 277 -48.58 64.11 -72.64
N GLY A 278 -48.21 64.78 -73.73
CA GLY A 278 -48.31 64.31 -75.12
C GLY A 278 -47.50 63.04 -75.45
N PRO A 279 -47.47 62.65 -76.74
CA PRO A 279 -47.00 61.34 -77.16
C PRO A 279 -45.56 61.11 -76.76
N ALA A 280 -45.31 59.93 -76.16
CA ALA A 280 -43.99 59.46 -75.79
C ALA A 280 -43.08 59.36 -77.03
N PRO A 281 -41.80 59.76 -76.94
CA PRO A 281 -40.82 59.34 -77.93
C PRO A 281 -40.59 57.83 -77.79
N ASN A 282 -40.45 57.15 -78.94
CA ASN A 282 -40.09 55.74 -79.04
C ASN A 282 -39.00 55.34 -78.03
N PRO A 283 -39.11 54.18 -77.35
CA PRO A 283 -37.98 53.63 -76.61
C PRO A 283 -36.84 53.35 -77.60
N GLN A 284 -35.66 53.91 -77.32
CA GLN A 284 -34.48 53.62 -78.11
C GLN A 284 -34.14 52.12 -78.04
N PRO A 285 -33.65 51.52 -79.12
CA PRO A 285 -33.21 50.12 -79.12
C PRO A 285 -32.10 49.93 -78.08
N ILE A 286 -32.26 48.91 -77.24
CA ILE A 286 -31.25 48.50 -76.26
C ILE A 286 -29.99 48.05 -77.04
N ASP A 287 -28.85 48.69 -76.76
CA ASP A 287 -27.55 48.31 -77.32
C ASP A 287 -27.13 46.91 -76.81
N PRO A 288 -27.02 45.90 -77.69
CA PRO A 288 -26.66 44.54 -77.30
C PRO A 288 -25.23 44.45 -76.73
N ALA A 289 -24.33 45.38 -77.05
CA ALA A 289 -22.96 45.38 -76.52
C ALA A 289 -22.92 45.79 -75.04
N GLY A 290 -23.65 46.84 -74.66
CA GLY A 290 -23.78 47.25 -73.26
C GLY A 290 -24.51 46.23 -72.38
N LEU A 291 -25.46 45.48 -72.94
CA LEU A 291 -26.16 44.41 -72.22
C LEU A 291 -25.24 43.21 -71.94
N GLU A 292 -24.36 42.85 -72.88
CA GLU A 292 -23.37 41.79 -72.69
C GLU A 292 -22.25 42.22 -71.72
N GLU A 293 -21.84 43.48 -71.71
CA GLU A 293 -20.88 43.98 -70.71
C GLU A 293 -21.46 43.98 -69.29
N PHE A 294 -22.74 44.34 -69.15
CA PHE A 294 -23.46 44.28 -67.87
C PHE A 294 -23.62 42.84 -67.38
N LYS A 295 -23.98 41.89 -68.25
CA LYS A 295 -24.01 40.46 -67.91
C LYS A 295 -22.62 39.94 -67.50
N ARG A 296 -21.56 40.36 -68.20
CA ARG A 296 -20.18 39.99 -67.85
C ARG A 296 -19.79 40.48 -66.46
N ARG A 297 -20.11 41.74 -66.11
CA ARG A 297 -19.83 42.30 -64.77
C ARG A 297 -20.58 41.59 -63.64
N ILE A 298 -21.84 41.21 -63.87
CA ILE A 298 -22.63 40.45 -62.89
C ILE A 298 -22.07 39.03 -62.69
N LEU A 299 -21.61 38.37 -63.76
CA LEU A 299 -21.00 37.05 -63.67
C LEU A 299 -19.61 37.09 -63.02
N GLU A 300 -18.83 38.14 -63.23
CA GLU A 300 -17.56 38.34 -62.53
C GLU A 300 -17.74 38.67 -61.04
N SER A 301 -18.76 39.43 -60.67
CA SER A 301 -19.01 39.77 -59.25
C SER A 301 -19.53 38.60 -58.42
N GLN A 302 -20.05 37.54 -59.05
CA GLN A 302 -20.51 36.33 -58.38
C GLN A 302 -19.49 35.18 -58.41
N ARG A 303 -18.29 35.41 -58.98
CA ARG A 303 -17.21 34.42 -58.94
C ARG A 303 -16.55 34.44 -57.55
N PRO A 304 -16.59 33.34 -56.77
CA PRO A 304 -15.86 33.26 -55.51
C PRO A 304 -14.35 33.40 -55.76
N PRO A 305 -13.57 33.99 -54.84
CA PRO A 305 -12.14 34.17 -55.03
C PRO A 305 -11.46 32.81 -55.25
N ALA A 306 -10.71 32.71 -56.35
CA ALA A 306 -9.89 31.55 -56.67
C ALA A 306 -8.95 31.28 -55.49
N GLY A 307 -9.10 30.11 -54.89
CA GLY A 307 -8.28 29.64 -53.79
C GLY A 307 -6.80 29.65 -54.19
N ASN A 308 -5.97 30.14 -53.26
CA ASN A 308 -4.53 30.01 -53.34
C ASN A 308 -4.15 28.54 -53.57
N ALA A 309 -3.30 28.34 -54.57
CA ALA A 309 -2.61 27.09 -54.83
C ALA A 309 -1.82 26.67 -53.57
N ILE A 310 -2.13 25.49 -53.04
CA ILE A 310 -1.22 24.75 -52.17
C ILE A 310 -0.51 23.74 -53.07
N ALA A 311 0.76 24.00 -53.34
CA ALA A 311 1.67 23.04 -53.96
C ALA A 311 1.91 21.85 -53.00
N PRO A 312 2.02 20.61 -53.50
CA PRO A 312 2.42 19.47 -52.68
C PRO A 312 3.92 19.53 -52.34
N PRO A 313 4.36 19.02 -51.18
CA PRO A 313 5.77 18.98 -50.82
C PRO A 313 6.52 17.93 -51.66
N SER A 314 7.59 18.38 -52.31
CA SER A 314 8.63 17.52 -52.88
C SER A 314 9.67 17.18 -51.81
N GLY A 315 10.11 15.91 -51.77
CA GLY A 315 11.48 15.49 -51.41
C GLY A 315 11.95 15.74 -49.99
#